data_AF-A0A946FTL8-F1
#
_entry.id   AF-A0A946FTL8-F1
#
_cell.length_a   1.000
_cell.length_b   1.000
_cell.length_c   1.000
_cell.angle_alpha   90.00
_cell.angle_beta   90.00
_cell.angle_gamma   90.00
#
_symmetry.space_group_name_H-M   'P 1'
#
loop_
_entity.id
_entity.type
_entity.pdbx_description
1 polymer ?
#
loop_
_entity_poly.entity_id
_entity_poly.type
_entity_poly.pdbx_seq_one_letter_code
_entity_poly.pdbx_strand_id
1 'polypeptide(L)'
;MLNSIKKYLKRAKEESTKEYSINVDGNESFTSGSKKQPGLWTGIDLDGTLAYYDRTSPFDEIGDPVPAMLTLVKELINNGIRVKIFTARAQDPEQKPIIREWLKVNGLPELEITNIKDYNMQWLLDDRCIQVERNTGRLIFKD
;
A
#
# COMPACT_ATOMS: atom_id res chain seq x y z
N MET A 1 18.83 3.21 -7.50
CA MET A 1 17.36 3.42 -7.41
C MET A 1 16.59 2.71 -8.53
N LEU A 2 16.92 2.89 -9.81
CA LEU A 2 16.21 2.25 -10.93
C LEU A 2 16.20 0.70 -10.87
N ASN A 3 17.32 0.07 -10.52
CA ASN A 3 17.40 -1.41 -10.45
C ASN A 3 16.53 -2.00 -9.32
N SER A 4 16.42 -1.31 -8.18
CA SER A 4 15.56 -1.76 -7.07
C SER A 4 14.08 -1.64 -7.43
N ILE A 5 13.68 -0.57 -8.13
CA ILE A 5 12.30 -0.39 -8.61
C ILE A 5 11.94 -1.48 -9.64
N LYS A 6 12.83 -1.74 -10.62
CA LYS A 6 12.61 -2.84 -11.59
C LYS A 6 12.48 -4.20 -10.92
N LYS A 7 13.35 -4.51 -9.95
CA LYS A 7 13.28 -5.76 -9.18
C LYS A 7 11.97 -5.86 -8.39
N TYR A 8 11.53 -4.75 -7.79
CA TYR A 8 10.25 -4.67 -7.09
C TYR A 8 9.09 -4.94 -8.04
N LEU A 9 8.98 -4.19 -9.14
CA LEU A 9 7.90 -4.31 -10.12
C LEU A 9 7.78 -5.74 -10.65
N LYS A 10 8.91 -6.35 -10.99
CA LYS A 10 8.96 -7.76 -11.41
C LYS A 10 8.35 -8.67 -10.34
N ARG A 11 8.80 -8.55 -9.09
CA ARG A 11 8.32 -9.40 -7.98
C ARG A 11 6.85 -9.16 -7.65
N ALA A 12 6.42 -7.90 -7.55
CA ALA A 12 5.02 -7.56 -7.27
C ALA A 12 4.10 -8.10 -8.37
N LYS A 13 4.51 -8.00 -9.64
CA LYS A 13 3.76 -8.57 -10.77
C LYS A 13 3.69 -10.09 -10.70
N GLU A 14 4.82 -10.76 -10.52
CA GLU A 14 4.89 -12.23 -10.37
C GLU A 14 3.97 -12.73 -9.26
N GLU A 15 3.96 -12.06 -8.12
CA GLU A 15 3.14 -12.49 -6.99
C GLU A 15 1.66 -12.13 -7.17
N SER A 16 1.32 -10.99 -7.78
CA SER A 16 -0.07 -10.63 -8.07
C SER A 16 -0.75 -11.62 -9.02
N THR A 17 0.04 -12.32 -9.84
CA THR A 17 -0.43 -13.37 -10.75
C THR A 17 -0.53 -14.75 -10.11
N LYS A 18 0.02 -14.95 -8.90
CA LYS A 18 -0.13 -16.23 -8.19
C LYS A 18 -1.53 -16.30 -7.62
N GLU A 19 -2.30 -17.32 -8.01
CA GLU A 19 -3.53 -17.66 -7.32
C GLU A 19 -3.18 -18.20 -5.93
N TYR A 20 -3.57 -17.46 -4.89
CA TYR A 20 -3.49 -17.96 -3.52
C TYR A 20 -4.78 -18.69 -3.19
N SER A 21 -4.71 -20.02 -3.16
CA SER A 21 -5.76 -20.87 -2.60
C SER A 21 -5.64 -20.83 -1.07
N ILE A 22 -6.58 -20.20 -0.37
CA ILE A 22 -6.70 -20.37 1.07
C ILE A 22 -7.47 -21.68 1.28
N ASN A 23 -6.79 -22.75 1.68
CA ASN A 23 -7.47 -23.92 2.22
C ASN A 23 -8.00 -23.55 3.60
N VAL A 24 -9.30 -23.25 3.68
CA VAL A 24 -9.98 -23.09 4.97
C VAL A 24 -10.38 -24.49 5.41
N ASP A 25 -9.50 -25.15 6.17
CA ASP A 25 -9.86 -26.40 6.86
C ASP A 25 -10.85 -26.06 7.97
N GLY A 26 -12.13 -26.37 7.74
CA GLY A 26 -13.19 -26.19 8.76
C GLY A 26 -14.59 -26.10 8.18
N ASN A 27 -15.11 -27.24 7.70
CA ASN A 27 -16.51 -27.65 7.69
C ASN A 27 -17.62 -26.57 7.81
N GLU A 28 -17.76 -25.69 6.83
CA GLU A 28 -19.05 -25.03 6.54
C GLU A 28 -19.25 -24.90 5.02
N SER A 29 -20.35 -25.47 4.53
CA SER A 29 -20.76 -25.37 3.14
C SER A 29 -21.25 -23.95 2.84
N PHE A 30 -20.34 -23.06 2.42
CA PHE A 30 -20.71 -21.78 1.83
C PHE A 30 -21.13 -22.00 0.37
N THR A 31 -22.41 -21.77 0.10
CA THR A 31 -22.98 -21.80 -1.25
C THR A 31 -22.25 -20.81 -2.15
N SER A 32 -21.91 -21.31 -3.35
CA SER A 32 -21.06 -20.71 -4.36
C SER A 32 -21.65 -19.42 -4.94
N GLY A 33 -21.34 -18.29 -4.29
CA GLY A 33 -21.17 -17.01 -4.97
C GLY A 33 -19.68 -16.68 -4.94
N SER A 34 -18.94 -17.00 -6.00
CA SER A 34 -17.50 -16.75 -6.10
C SER A 34 -17.21 -15.24 -6.18
N LYS A 35 -17.37 -14.53 -5.04
CA LYS A 35 -16.74 -13.22 -4.86
C LYS A 35 -15.24 -13.48 -4.93
N LYS A 36 -14.65 -13.19 -6.09
CA LYS A 36 -13.21 -13.22 -6.31
C LYS A 36 -12.57 -12.45 -5.15
N GLN A 37 -11.82 -13.14 -4.29
CA GLN A 37 -11.14 -12.51 -3.18
C GLN A 37 -10.32 -11.34 -3.72
N PRO A 38 -10.30 -10.17 -3.05
CA PRO A 38 -9.53 -9.04 -3.54
C PRO A 38 -8.06 -9.45 -3.68
N GLY A 39 -7.47 -9.26 -4.86
CA GLY A 39 -6.08 -9.64 -5.11
C GLY A 39 -5.08 -8.94 -4.18
N LEU A 40 -3.84 -9.43 -4.14
CA LEU A 40 -2.77 -8.84 -3.36
C LEU A 40 -2.60 -7.34 -3.62
N TRP A 41 -2.22 -6.58 -2.60
CA TRP A 41 -2.03 -5.14 -2.70
C TRP A 41 -0.75 -4.64 -2.02
N THR A 42 -0.28 -3.50 -2.50
CA THR A 42 0.83 -2.72 -1.91
C THR A 42 0.25 -1.57 -1.09
N GLY A 43 0.57 -1.52 0.20
CA GLY A 43 0.26 -0.40 1.07
C GLY A 43 1.27 0.73 0.90
N ILE A 44 0.76 1.94 0.73
CA ILE A 44 1.56 3.15 0.59
C ILE A 44 1.20 4.06 1.75
N ASP A 45 2.14 4.31 2.66
CA ASP A 45 1.98 5.34 3.67
C ASP A 45 1.87 6.74 3.02
N LEU A 46 1.22 7.65 3.73
CA LEU A 46 0.97 9.00 3.27
C LEU A 46 2.03 9.97 3.80
N ASP A 47 2.00 10.26 5.10
CA ASP A 47 2.73 11.36 5.73
C ASP A 47 4.20 11.02 5.96
N GLY A 48 5.08 11.65 5.17
CA GLY A 48 6.52 11.38 5.18
C GLY A 48 6.93 10.38 4.10
N THR A 49 5.95 9.76 3.42
CA THR A 49 6.18 8.76 2.37
C THR A 49 5.71 9.28 1.00
N LEU A 50 4.40 9.38 0.78
CA LEU A 50 3.82 9.86 -0.48
C LEU A 50 3.67 11.39 -0.50
N ALA A 51 3.43 11.98 0.67
CA ALA A 51 3.35 13.42 0.88
C ALA A 51 4.44 13.87 1.86
N TYR A 52 4.95 15.09 1.67
CA TYR A 52 5.85 15.71 2.63
C TYR A 52 5.13 15.89 3.97
N TYR A 53 5.84 15.57 5.05
CA TYR A 53 5.38 15.75 6.41
C TYR A 53 6.54 16.15 7.30
N ASP A 54 6.32 17.15 8.14
CA ASP A 54 7.20 17.51 9.24
C ASP A 54 6.40 17.68 10.54
N ARG A 55 7.11 17.87 11.65
CA ARG A 55 6.49 17.97 12.98
C ARG A 55 5.64 19.22 13.18
N THR A 56 5.69 20.18 12.25
CA THR A 56 4.93 21.44 12.29
C THR A 56 3.77 21.45 11.31
N SER A 57 3.62 20.38 10.51
CA SER A 57 2.58 20.27 9.50
C SER A 57 1.18 20.22 10.16
N PRO A 58 0.19 20.97 9.63
CA PRO A 58 -1.18 20.93 10.13
C PRO A 58 -1.78 19.52 9.97
N PHE A 59 -2.65 19.14 10.88
CA PHE A 59 -3.32 17.83 10.80
C PHE A 59 -4.40 17.78 9.71
N ASP A 60 -5.02 18.91 9.41
CA ASP A 60 -6.07 19.10 8.41
C ASP A 60 -5.52 19.32 6.99
N GLU A 61 -4.22 19.49 6.85
CA GLU A 61 -3.55 19.63 5.55
C GLU A 61 -2.65 18.42 5.27
N ILE A 62 -2.54 18.07 3.98
CA ILE A 62 -1.60 17.07 3.48
C ILE A 62 -0.56 17.84 2.66
N GLY A 63 0.72 17.66 2.98
CA GLY A 63 1.80 18.38 2.32
C GLY A 63 1.94 18.07 0.83
N ASP A 64 2.89 18.75 0.18
CA ASP A 64 3.20 18.54 -1.23
C ASP A 64 3.55 17.07 -1.54
N PRO A 65 3.31 16.57 -2.76
CA PRO A 65 3.71 15.22 -3.12
C PRO A 65 5.23 15.07 -3.08
N VAL A 66 5.72 13.95 -2.55
CA VAL A 66 7.12 13.55 -2.73
C VAL A 66 7.28 13.05 -4.18
N PRO A 67 7.98 13.77 -5.08
CA PRO A 67 7.86 13.51 -6.52
C PRO A 67 8.29 12.10 -6.93
N ALA A 68 9.38 11.59 -6.34
CA ALA A 68 9.86 10.24 -6.60
C ALA A 68 8.87 9.16 -6.17
N MET A 69 8.16 9.37 -5.05
CA MET A 69 7.18 8.43 -4.54
C MET A 69 5.89 8.47 -5.36
N LEU A 70 5.43 9.67 -5.75
CA LEU A 70 4.29 9.84 -6.64
C LEU A 70 4.53 9.16 -8.01
N THR A 71 5.73 9.32 -8.58
CA THR A 71 6.13 8.61 -9.81
C THR A 71 6.08 7.09 -9.61
N LEU A 72 6.65 6.58 -8.51
CA LEU A 72 6.61 5.15 -8.21
C LEU A 72 5.17 4.63 -8.11
N VAL A 73 4.29 5.31 -7.36
CA VAL A 73 2.88 4.90 -7.22
C VAL A 73 2.18 4.85 -8.58
N LYS A 74 2.41 5.85 -9.45
CA LYS A 74 1.87 5.85 -10.82
C LYS A 74 2.41 4.67 -11.64
N GLU A 75 3.69 4.35 -11.52
CA GLU A 75 4.28 3.17 -12.16
C GLU A 75 3.68 1.86 -11.65
N LEU A 76 3.41 1.73 -10.34
CA LEU A 76 2.75 0.55 -9.77
C LEU A 76 1.37 0.34 -10.40
N ILE A 77 0.56 1.39 -10.41
CA ILE A 77 -0.80 1.37 -10.96
C ILE A 77 -0.77 1.05 -12.46
N ASN A 78 0.12 1.69 -13.23
CA ASN A 78 0.26 1.44 -14.66
C ASN A 78 0.72 0.00 -14.98
N ASN A 79 1.37 -0.68 -14.04
CA ASN A 79 1.75 -2.08 -14.16
C ASN A 79 0.68 -3.06 -13.65
N GLY A 80 -0.51 -2.57 -13.30
CA GLY A 80 -1.63 -3.38 -12.82
C GLY A 80 -1.47 -3.86 -11.36
N ILE A 81 -0.53 -3.27 -10.61
CA ILE A 81 -0.34 -3.59 -9.20
C ILE A 81 -1.40 -2.83 -8.41
N ARG A 82 -2.22 -3.55 -7.62
CA ARG A 82 -3.21 -2.93 -6.74
C ARG A 82 -2.52 -2.16 -5.62
N VAL A 83 -2.88 -0.89 -5.47
CA VAL A 83 -2.35 0.02 -4.46
C VAL A 83 -3.47 0.42 -3.51
N LYS A 84 -3.16 0.49 -2.21
CA LYS A 84 -3.99 1.16 -1.22
C LYS A 84 -3.18 2.23 -0.50
N ILE A 85 -3.82 3.34 -0.14
CA ILE A 85 -3.23 4.26 0.84
C ILE A 85 -3.40 3.64 2.22
N PHE A 86 -2.27 3.34 2.86
CA PHE A 86 -2.19 2.70 4.16
C PHE A 86 -1.64 3.69 5.18
N THR A 87 -2.52 4.44 5.85
CA THR A 87 -2.13 5.61 6.66
C THR A 87 -2.86 5.64 7.99
N ALA A 88 -2.18 6.11 9.04
CA ALA A 88 -2.77 6.35 10.36
C ALA A 88 -3.92 7.38 10.29
N ARG A 89 -3.90 8.35 9.36
CA ARG A 89 -4.99 9.31 9.17
C ARG A 89 -6.35 8.63 8.98
N ALA A 90 -6.38 7.43 8.40
CA ALA A 90 -7.62 6.68 8.17
C ALA A 90 -8.31 6.17 9.46
N GLN A 91 -7.67 6.33 10.63
CA GLN A 91 -8.30 6.15 11.94
C GLN A 91 -9.43 7.17 12.16
N ASP A 92 -9.28 8.37 11.60
CA ASP A 92 -10.31 9.40 11.59
C ASP A 92 -11.08 9.34 10.26
N PRO A 93 -12.39 9.01 10.27
CA PRO A 93 -13.21 9.01 9.07
C PRO A 93 -13.24 10.36 8.33
N GLU A 94 -13.09 11.48 9.03
CA GLU A 94 -13.12 12.83 8.46
C GLU A 94 -11.88 13.13 7.59
N GLN A 95 -10.78 12.41 7.80
CA GLN A 95 -9.57 12.54 6.97
C GLN A 95 -9.72 11.87 5.60
N LYS A 96 -10.61 10.87 5.45
CA LYS A 96 -10.74 10.14 4.17
C LYS A 96 -11.15 11.03 2.99
N PRO A 97 -12.13 11.95 3.13
CA PRO A 97 -12.41 12.95 2.10
C PRO A 97 -11.19 13.83 1.72
N ILE A 98 -10.42 14.28 2.72
CA ILE A 98 -9.23 15.13 2.50
C ILE A 98 -8.17 14.37 1.68
N ILE A 99 -7.91 13.12 2.07
CA ILE A 99 -6.99 12.24 1.33
C ILE A 99 -7.48 12.01 -0.10
N ARG A 100 -8.78 11.73 -0.31
CA ARG A 100 -9.33 11.52 -1.66
C ARG A 100 -9.12 12.74 -2.56
N GLU A 101 -9.40 13.94 -2.06
CA GLU A 101 -9.20 15.15 -2.86
C GLU A 101 -7.71 15.38 -3.15
N TRP A 102 -6.83 15.16 -2.16
CA TRP A 102 -5.38 15.27 -2.38
C TRP A 102 -4.88 14.28 -3.44
N LEU A 103 -5.33 13.01 -3.42
CA LEU A 103 -4.97 12.01 -4.44
C LEU A 103 -5.40 12.47 -5.84
N LYS A 104 -6.63 12.99 -5.96
CA LYS A 104 -7.21 13.47 -7.20
C LYS A 104 -6.42 14.67 -7.76
N VAL A 105 -6.11 15.66 -6.92
CA VAL A 105 -5.29 16.84 -7.30
C VAL A 105 -3.92 16.42 -7.83
N ASN A 106 -3.34 15.35 -7.28
CA ASN A 106 -2.04 14.81 -7.69
C ASN A 106 -2.12 13.83 -8.90
N GLY A 107 -3.31 13.68 -9.50
CA GLY A 107 -3.53 12.85 -10.68
C GLY A 107 -3.42 11.36 -10.41
N LEU A 108 -3.80 10.91 -9.21
CA LEU A 108 -3.98 9.50 -8.88
C LEU A 108 -5.47 9.13 -9.06
N PRO A 109 -5.77 7.87 -9.45
CA PRO A 109 -7.14 7.38 -9.49
C PRO A 109 -7.73 7.29 -8.08
N GLU A 110 -9.02 6.95 -7.99
CA GLU A 110 -9.60 6.58 -6.70
C GLU A 110 -8.93 5.31 -6.17
N LEU A 111 -8.34 5.42 -4.97
CA LEU A 111 -7.67 4.33 -4.29
C LEU A 111 -8.40 4.00 -2.98
N GLU A 112 -8.33 2.75 -2.57
CA GLU A 112 -8.76 2.34 -1.23
C GLU A 112 -7.87 3.02 -0.17
N ILE A 113 -8.49 3.53 0.90
CA ILE A 113 -7.80 4.18 2.03
C ILE A 113 -8.14 3.39 3.30
N THR A 114 -7.12 2.89 3.99
CA THR A 114 -7.30 2.05 5.18
C THR A 114 -6.12 2.22 6.17
N ASN A 115 -6.38 2.00 7.45
CA ASN A 115 -5.35 1.79 8.49
C ASN A 115 -5.33 0.33 8.99
N ILE A 116 -6.15 -0.54 8.38
CA ILE A 116 -6.29 -1.95 8.75
C ILE A 116 -5.46 -2.81 7.82
N LYS A 117 -4.51 -3.56 8.40
CA LYS A 117 -3.74 -4.60 7.69
C LYS A 117 -4.62 -5.83 7.48
N ASP A 118 -4.63 -6.35 6.27
CA ASP A 118 -5.33 -7.60 5.93
C ASP A 118 -4.33 -8.65 5.37
N TYR A 119 -4.83 -9.87 5.14
CA TYR A 119 -4.03 -10.99 4.62
C TYR A 119 -3.51 -10.79 3.19
N ASN A 120 -4.06 -9.84 2.44
CA ASN A 120 -3.70 -9.56 1.06
C ASN A 120 -2.65 -8.44 0.94
N MET A 121 -2.26 -7.80 2.06
CA MET A 121 -1.17 -6.83 2.03
C MET A 121 0.16 -7.55 1.81
N GLN A 122 0.74 -7.33 0.63
CA GLN A 122 1.99 -7.96 0.26
C GLN A 122 3.21 -7.12 0.66
N TRP A 123 3.17 -5.84 0.32
CA TRP A 123 4.25 -4.90 0.52
C TRP A 123 3.72 -3.68 1.27
N LEU A 124 4.59 -3.07 2.07
CA LEU A 124 4.36 -1.79 2.71
C LEU A 124 5.53 -0.88 2.36
N LEU A 125 5.23 0.27 1.74
CA LEU A 125 6.17 1.36 1.51
C LEU A 125 5.82 2.46 2.49
N ASP A 126 6.73 2.74 3.41
CA ASP A 126 6.50 3.57 4.60
C ASP A 126 7.86 4.06 5.12
N ASP A 127 7.95 5.34 5.48
CA ASP A 127 9.18 6.02 5.89
C ASP A 127 9.74 5.52 7.23
N ARG A 128 8.92 4.84 8.02
CA ARG A 128 9.27 4.32 9.36
C ARG A 128 9.49 2.81 9.38
N CYS A 129 9.18 2.10 8.30
CA CYS A 129 9.26 0.64 8.29
C CYS A 129 10.70 0.11 8.20
N ILE A 130 11.04 -0.80 9.11
CA ILE A 130 12.26 -1.62 9.06
C ILE A 130 11.85 -3.06 8.75
N GLN A 131 12.45 -3.66 7.72
CA GLN A 131 12.15 -5.05 7.37
C GLN A 131 12.77 -6.00 8.41
N VAL A 132 11.97 -6.96 8.88
CA VAL A 132 12.46 -8.10 9.66
C VAL A 132 12.58 -9.31 8.74
N GLU A 133 13.71 -10.01 8.76
CA GLU A 133 13.83 -11.29 8.07
C GLU A 133 12.84 -12.28 8.66
N ARG A 134 12.13 -12.98 7.76
CA ARG A 134 11.02 -13.86 8.12
C ARG A 134 11.47 -14.91 9.13
N ASN A 135 10.76 -14.97 10.26
CA ASN A 135 10.94 -15.95 11.33
C ASN A 135 12.32 -15.94 12.02
N THR A 136 13.11 -14.87 11.90
CA THR A 136 14.43 -14.81 12.56
C THR A 136 14.58 -13.65 13.54
N GLY A 137 13.72 -12.62 13.46
CA GLY A 137 13.88 -11.40 14.26
C GLY A 137 15.04 -10.51 13.83
N ARG A 138 15.82 -10.91 12.81
CA ARG A 138 16.95 -10.14 12.30
C ARG A 138 16.43 -8.92 11.53
N LEU A 139 16.83 -7.73 11.96
CA LEU A 139 16.54 -6.48 11.24
C LEU A 139 17.38 -6.42 9.96
N ILE A 140 16.76 -6.06 8.84
CA ILE A 140 17.41 -5.79 7.57
C ILE A 140 17.56 -4.27 7.46
N PHE A 141 18.73 -3.78 7.84
CA PHE A 141 19.14 -2.42 7.53
C PHE A 141 19.71 -2.37 6.11
N LYS A 142 19.54 -1.22 5.45
CA LYS A 142 20.41 -0.87 4.32
C LYS A 142 21.55 -0.06 4.91
N ASP A 143 22.78 -0.52 4.68
CA ASP A 143 23.99 0.27 4.88
C ASP A 143 23.96 1.56 4.04
#